data_AF-A0A8J6KCT6-F1
#
_entry.id   AF-A0A8J6KCT6-F1
#
_cell.length_a   1.000
_cell.length_b   1.000
_cell.length_c   1.000
_cell.angle_alpha   90.00
_cell.angle_beta   90.00
_cell.angle_gamma   90.00
#
_symmetry.space_group_name_H-M   'P 1'
#
loop_
_entity.id
_entity.type
_entity.pdbx_description
1 polymer ?
#
loop_
_entity_poly.entity_id
_entity_poly.type
_entity_poly.pdbx_seq_one_letter_code
_entity_poly.pdbx_strand_id
1 'polypeptide(L)'
;MQLEEALRKKCFTFLSFHQPETDEESEVLRAAKALRLAKTLRDEKRRLRNEREKHQEMMATLEKQQETYPSVLLRCLSLLRQAASDLRLKAQSELDKMNVEYLETKSNALFLKLRMEELQVLTDTYTAEKVEIHKHIRSSLEAAVKSEKTELSASRQILASYEFLGTQFEELVKEYTQLRDKIKDNRWAIEELSKTVP
;
A
#
# COMPACT_ATOMS: atom_id res chain seq x y z
N MET A 1 -88.26 -28.29 -59.85
CA MET A 1 -88.04 -29.65 -59.30
C MET A 1 -86.61 -30.16 -59.52
N GLN A 2 -86.06 -30.15 -60.74
CA GLN A 2 -84.68 -30.67 -60.99
C GLN A 2 -83.55 -29.94 -60.23
N LEU A 3 -83.68 -28.62 -60.03
CA LEU A 3 -82.67 -27.83 -59.32
C LEU A 3 -82.60 -28.18 -57.82
N GLU A 4 -83.76 -28.40 -57.19
CA GLU A 4 -83.86 -28.73 -55.76
C GLU A 4 -83.31 -30.13 -55.47
N GLU A 5 -83.57 -31.10 -56.36
CA GLU A 5 -82.99 -32.44 -56.28
C GLU A 5 -81.47 -32.43 -56.46
N ALA A 6 -80.96 -31.62 -57.38
CA ALA A 6 -79.52 -31.45 -57.59
C ALA A 6 -78.84 -30.81 -56.36
N LEU A 7 -79.47 -29.81 -55.73
CA LEU A 7 -78.98 -29.18 -54.51
C LEU A 7 -79.03 -30.15 -53.32
N ARG A 8 -80.11 -30.92 -53.19
CA ARG A 8 -80.27 -31.93 -52.13
C ARG A 8 -79.24 -33.04 -52.23
N LYS A 9 -78.95 -33.53 -53.46
CA LYS A 9 -77.88 -34.51 -53.71
C LYS A 9 -76.52 -33.97 -53.25
N LYS A 10 -76.19 -32.72 -53.59
CA LYS A 10 -74.95 -32.07 -53.11
C LYS A 10 -74.90 -31.97 -51.59
N CYS A 11 -75.98 -31.55 -50.94
CA CYS A 11 -76.05 -31.49 -49.47
C CYS A 11 -75.85 -32.86 -48.80
N PHE A 12 -76.36 -33.94 -49.40
CA PHE A 12 -76.13 -35.30 -48.93
C PHE A 12 -74.70 -35.78 -49.16
N THR A 13 -74.07 -35.43 -50.29
CA THR A 13 -72.64 -35.70 -50.53
C THR A 13 -71.75 -34.98 -49.51
N PHE A 14 -72.07 -33.74 -49.14
CA PHE A 14 -71.34 -33.04 -48.08
C PHE A 14 -71.58 -33.66 -46.70
N LEU A 15 -72.80 -34.13 -46.42
CA LEU A 15 -73.11 -34.81 -45.18
C LEU A 15 -72.35 -36.14 -45.06
N SER A 16 -72.30 -36.96 -46.12
CA SER A 16 -71.58 -38.24 -46.11
C SER A 16 -70.06 -38.07 -46.00
N PHE A 17 -69.50 -36.97 -46.52
CA PHE A 17 -68.09 -36.63 -46.28
C PHE A 17 -67.77 -36.32 -44.82
N HIS A 18 -68.67 -35.62 -44.11
CA HIS A 18 -68.48 -35.25 -42.71
C HIS A 18 -68.91 -36.34 -41.72
N GLN A 19 -69.90 -37.16 -42.08
CA GLN A 19 -70.50 -38.22 -41.28
C GLN A 19 -70.86 -39.41 -42.18
N PRO A 20 -69.88 -40.27 -42.52
CA PRO A 20 -70.10 -41.41 -43.44
C PRO A 20 -71.10 -42.44 -42.89
N GLU A 21 -71.32 -42.46 -41.58
CA GLU A 21 -72.30 -43.30 -40.88
C GLU A 21 -73.77 -42.97 -41.21
N THR A 22 -74.03 -41.85 -41.90
CA THR A 22 -75.41 -41.38 -42.19
C THR A 22 -75.98 -41.88 -43.51
N ASP A 23 -75.21 -42.59 -44.34
CA ASP A 23 -75.65 -43.04 -45.68
C ASP A 23 -76.75 -44.11 -45.63
N GLU A 24 -76.87 -44.87 -44.53
CA GLU A 24 -77.92 -45.87 -44.30
C GLU A 24 -79.24 -45.28 -43.75
N GLU A 25 -79.28 -43.98 -43.44
CA GLU A 25 -80.43 -43.35 -42.78
C GLU A 25 -81.52 -42.86 -43.76
N SER A 26 -82.77 -42.80 -43.27
CA SER A 26 -83.91 -42.24 -44.01
C SER A 26 -83.60 -40.84 -44.56
N GLU A 27 -84.02 -40.56 -45.80
CA GLU A 27 -83.73 -39.30 -46.48
C GLU A 27 -84.22 -38.05 -45.72
N VAL A 28 -85.24 -38.19 -44.86
CA VAL A 28 -85.76 -37.12 -44.00
C VAL A 28 -84.78 -36.82 -42.85
N LEU A 29 -84.18 -37.86 -42.26
CA LEU A 29 -83.16 -37.74 -41.23
C LEU A 29 -81.86 -37.17 -41.79
N ARG A 30 -81.45 -37.61 -42.99
CA ARG A 30 -80.32 -37.00 -43.73
C ARG A 30 -80.57 -35.53 -44.04
N ALA A 31 -81.78 -35.14 -44.44
CA ALA A 31 -82.14 -33.73 -44.67
C ALA A 31 -82.06 -32.89 -43.38
N ALA A 32 -82.59 -33.40 -42.26
CA ALA A 32 -82.52 -32.73 -40.97
C ALA A 32 -81.06 -32.61 -40.44
N LYS A 33 -80.26 -33.66 -40.60
CA LYS A 33 -78.83 -33.65 -40.23
C LYS A 33 -78.01 -32.73 -41.13
N ALA A 34 -78.27 -32.67 -42.44
CA ALA A 34 -77.64 -31.73 -43.37
C ALA A 34 -77.94 -30.27 -43.01
N LEU A 35 -79.17 -29.97 -42.58
CA LEU A 35 -79.54 -28.64 -42.08
C LEU A 35 -78.84 -28.29 -40.76
N ARG A 36 -78.69 -29.26 -39.85
CA ARG A 36 -77.96 -29.08 -38.58
C ARG A 36 -76.45 -28.93 -38.79
N LEU A 37 -75.89 -29.64 -39.76
CA LEU A 37 -74.46 -29.60 -40.11
C LEU A 37 -74.00 -28.19 -40.46
N ALA A 38 -74.82 -27.41 -41.17
CA ALA A 38 -74.51 -26.01 -41.47
C ALA A 38 -74.41 -25.13 -40.21
N LYS A 39 -75.16 -25.45 -39.13
CA LYS A 39 -75.06 -24.75 -37.85
C LYS A 39 -73.79 -25.18 -37.09
N THR A 40 -73.54 -26.49 -36.99
CA THR A 40 -72.36 -27.02 -36.27
C THR A 40 -71.06 -26.57 -36.93
N LEU A 41 -70.95 -26.61 -38.26
CA LEU A 41 -69.78 -26.11 -38.99
C LEU A 41 -69.55 -24.61 -38.78
N ARG A 42 -70.63 -23.82 -38.65
CA ARG A 42 -70.50 -22.38 -38.33
C ARG A 42 -69.99 -22.16 -36.90
N ASP A 43 -70.48 -22.94 -35.95
CA ASP A 43 -70.05 -22.87 -34.55
C ASP A 43 -68.59 -23.34 -34.38
N GLU A 44 -68.20 -24.44 -35.05
CA GLU A 44 -66.81 -24.92 -35.10
C GLU A 44 -65.88 -23.92 -35.77
N LYS A 45 -66.27 -23.34 -36.90
CA LYS A 45 -65.50 -22.29 -37.57
C LYS A 45 -65.31 -21.07 -36.66
N ARG A 46 -66.32 -20.71 -35.86
CA ARG A 46 -66.21 -19.63 -34.87
C ARG A 46 -65.25 -20.02 -33.74
N ARG A 47 -65.38 -21.22 -33.18
CA ARG A 47 -64.45 -21.74 -32.15
C ARG A 47 -63.00 -21.74 -32.65
N LEU A 48 -62.76 -22.26 -33.85
CA LEU A 48 -61.43 -22.29 -34.46
C LEU A 48 -60.84 -20.88 -34.62
N ARG A 49 -61.66 -19.90 -35.03
CA ARG A 49 -61.22 -18.49 -35.13
C ARG A 49 -60.82 -17.94 -33.76
N ASN A 50 -61.68 -18.11 -32.76
CA ASN A 50 -61.39 -17.63 -31.40
C ASN A 50 -60.13 -18.29 -30.82
N GLU A 51 -59.92 -19.60 -31.03
CA GLU A 51 -58.71 -20.28 -30.56
C GLU A 51 -57.46 -19.83 -31.33
N ARG A 52 -57.58 -19.50 -32.63
CA ARG A 52 -56.48 -18.90 -33.40
C ARG A 52 -56.11 -17.52 -32.90
N GLU A 53 -57.10 -16.68 -32.59
CA GLU A 53 -56.88 -15.34 -32.02
C GLU A 53 -56.17 -15.44 -30.66
N LYS A 54 -56.66 -16.30 -29.75
CA LYS A 54 -55.99 -16.56 -28.47
C LYS A 54 -54.56 -17.08 -28.65
N HIS A 55 -54.35 -17.98 -29.59
CA HIS A 55 -53.01 -18.52 -29.87
C HIS A 55 -52.07 -17.42 -30.35
N GLN A 56 -52.53 -16.53 -31.23
CA GLN A 56 -51.76 -15.38 -31.69
C GLN A 56 -51.40 -14.42 -30.55
N GLU A 57 -52.36 -14.11 -29.66
CA GLU A 57 -52.11 -13.27 -28.48
C GLU A 57 -51.10 -13.91 -27.52
N MET A 58 -51.20 -15.22 -27.30
CA MET A 58 -50.27 -15.96 -26.45
C MET A 58 -48.87 -15.99 -27.05
N MET A 59 -48.75 -16.20 -28.36
CA MET A 59 -47.46 -16.16 -29.08
C MET A 59 -46.82 -14.78 -29.02
N ALA A 60 -47.58 -13.71 -29.26
CA ALA A 60 -47.07 -12.34 -29.15
C ALA A 60 -46.58 -12.01 -27.72
N THR A 61 -47.28 -12.51 -26.71
CA THR A 61 -46.87 -12.35 -25.30
C THR A 61 -45.58 -13.12 -25.01
N LEU A 62 -45.46 -14.34 -25.54
CA LEU A 62 -44.27 -15.17 -25.40
C LEU A 62 -43.05 -14.54 -26.08
N GLU A 63 -43.19 -14.02 -27.29
CA GLU A 63 -42.12 -13.32 -28.02
C GLU A 63 -41.62 -12.11 -27.23
N LYS A 64 -42.54 -11.26 -26.75
CA LYS A 64 -42.19 -10.10 -25.91
C LYS A 64 -41.45 -10.51 -24.63
N GLN A 65 -41.87 -11.61 -24.01
CA GLN A 65 -41.20 -12.16 -22.85
C GLN A 65 -39.81 -12.68 -23.19
N GLN A 66 -39.66 -13.43 -24.28
CA GLN A 66 -38.38 -13.97 -24.75
C GLN A 66 -37.36 -12.86 -25.06
N GLU A 67 -37.80 -11.71 -25.55
CA GLU A 67 -36.94 -10.54 -25.75
C GLU A 67 -36.58 -9.85 -24.43
N THR A 68 -37.53 -9.74 -23.50
CA THR A 68 -37.34 -8.97 -22.27
C THR A 68 -36.53 -9.71 -21.21
N TYR A 69 -36.77 -11.02 -21.01
CA TYR A 69 -36.13 -11.80 -19.95
C TYR A 69 -34.60 -11.77 -19.99
N PRO A 70 -33.93 -11.99 -21.14
CA PRO A 70 -32.47 -11.93 -21.21
C PRO A 70 -31.92 -10.55 -20.82
N SER A 71 -32.58 -9.47 -21.26
CA SER A 71 -32.15 -8.10 -20.94
C SER A 71 -32.22 -7.81 -19.43
N VAL A 72 -33.28 -8.27 -18.76
CA VAL A 72 -33.45 -8.13 -17.31
C VAL A 72 -32.42 -8.98 -16.58
N LEU A 73 -32.20 -10.22 -17.03
CA LEU A 73 -31.22 -11.13 -16.43
C LEU A 73 -29.80 -10.55 -16.50
N LEU A 74 -29.41 -10.01 -17.66
CA LEU A 74 -28.12 -9.35 -17.85
C LEU A 74 -27.97 -8.13 -16.95
N ARG A 75 -29.03 -7.33 -16.79
CA ARG A 75 -29.04 -6.19 -15.87
C ARG A 75 -28.93 -6.62 -14.41
N CYS A 76 -29.60 -7.69 -13.99
CA CYS A 76 -29.45 -8.23 -12.64
C CYS A 76 -28.02 -8.73 -12.41
N LEU A 77 -27.43 -9.38 -13.41
CA LEU A 77 -26.06 -9.89 -13.35
C LEU A 77 -25.04 -8.75 -13.27
N SER A 78 -25.22 -7.66 -14.02
CA SER A 78 -24.34 -6.50 -13.93
C SER A 78 -24.42 -5.81 -12.57
N LEU A 79 -25.62 -5.65 -12.01
CA LEU A 79 -25.81 -5.11 -10.67
C LEU A 79 -25.17 -5.98 -9.59
N LEU A 80 -25.32 -7.31 -9.68
CA LEU A 80 -24.67 -8.25 -8.76
C LEU A 80 -23.14 -8.17 -8.85
N ARG A 81 -22.58 -8.06 -10.07
CA ARG A 81 -21.13 -7.89 -10.26
C ARG A 81 -20.63 -6.58 -9.65
N GLN A 82 -21.35 -5.48 -9.86
CA GLN A 82 -21.00 -4.18 -9.29
C GLN A 82 -21.07 -4.19 -7.76
N ALA A 83 -22.15 -4.74 -7.20
CA ALA A 83 -22.28 -4.87 -5.75
C ALA A 83 -21.16 -5.73 -5.15
N ALA A 84 -20.83 -6.85 -5.80
CA ALA A 84 -19.73 -7.72 -5.37
C ALA A 84 -18.36 -7.02 -5.47
N SER A 85 -18.11 -6.25 -6.54
CA SER A 85 -16.86 -5.49 -6.67
C SER A 85 -16.76 -4.39 -5.62
N ASP A 86 -17.84 -3.66 -5.39
CA ASP A 86 -17.86 -2.54 -4.44
C ASP A 86 -17.68 -3.03 -3.01
N LEU A 87 -18.34 -4.13 -2.62
CA LEU A 87 -18.15 -4.76 -1.31
C LEU A 87 -16.72 -5.27 -1.14
N ARG A 88 -16.16 -5.91 -2.17
CA ARG A 88 -14.78 -6.40 -2.13
C ARG A 88 -13.78 -5.25 -2.01
N LEU A 89 -13.97 -4.17 -2.77
CA LEU A 89 -13.10 -2.99 -2.72
C LEU A 89 -13.18 -2.28 -1.36
N LYS A 90 -14.39 -2.12 -0.82
CA LYS A 90 -14.59 -1.53 0.52
C LYS A 90 -13.94 -2.38 1.61
N ALA A 91 -14.24 -3.68 1.65
CA ALA A 91 -13.65 -4.59 2.62
C ALA A 91 -12.11 -4.60 2.52
N GLN A 92 -11.56 -4.60 1.30
CA GLN A 92 -10.12 -4.50 1.10
C GLN A 92 -9.56 -3.18 1.63
N SER A 93 -10.20 -2.05 1.32
CA SER A 93 -9.76 -0.73 1.79
C SER A 93 -9.80 -0.60 3.32
N GLU A 94 -10.78 -1.21 3.97
CA GLU A 94 -10.89 -1.25 5.43
C GLU A 94 -9.78 -2.09 6.05
N LEU A 95 -9.51 -3.28 5.48
CA LEU A 95 -8.40 -4.13 5.90
C LEU A 95 -7.04 -3.45 5.71
N ASP A 96 -6.83 -2.80 4.57
CA ASP A 96 -5.61 -2.07 4.28
C ASP A 96 -5.41 -0.91 5.27
N LYS A 97 -6.48 -0.17 5.58
CA LYS A 97 -6.44 0.90 6.59
C LYS A 97 -6.04 0.35 7.96
N MET A 98 -6.66 -0.72 8.43
CA MET A 98 -6.30 -1.34 9.71
C MET A 98 -4.86 -1.85 9.72
N ASN A 99 -4.39 -2.44 8.61
CA ASN A 99 -3.01 -2.91 8.49
C ASN A 99 -2.00 -1.76 8.56
N VAL A 100 -2.29 -0.63 7.90
CA VAL A 100 -1.44 0.56 7.97
C VAL A 100 -1.38 1.08 9.41
N GLU A 101 -2.52 1.25 10.09
CA GLU A 101 -2.57 1.69 11.49
C GLU A 101 -1.82 0.72 12.42
N TYR A 102 -1.96 -0.58 12.21
CA TYR A 102 -1.23 -1.60 12.96
C TYR A 102 0.29 -1.52 12.74
N LEU A 103 0.73 -1.36 11.49
CA LEU A 103 2.15 -1.26 11.17
C LEU A 103 2.76 0.05 11.68
N GLU A 104 2.02 1.15 11.61
CA GLU A 104 2.44 2.44 12.15
C GLU A 104 2.62 2.37 13.68
N THR A 105 1.62 1.86 14.40
CA THR A 105 1.69 1.68 15.85
C THR A 105 2.81 0.74 16.26
N LYS A 106 3.01 -0.37 15.53
CA LYS A 106 4.12 -1.30 15.74
C LYS A 106 5.48 -0.64 15.49
N SER A 107 5.61 0.18 14.45
CA SER A 107 6.83 0.92 14.15
C SER A 107 7.15 1.92 15.25
N ASN A 108 6.16 2.69 15.70
CA ASN A 108 6.31 3.63 16.81
C ASN A 108 6.75 2.93 18.12
N ALA A 109 6.17 1.76 18.41
CA ALA A 109 6.57 0.96 19.57
C ALA A 109 8.03 0.48 19.47
N LEU A 110 8.47 0.05 18.29
CA LEU A 110 9.86 -0.34 18.05
C LEU A 110 10.82 0.84 18.17
N PHE A 111 10.45 2.01 17.65
CA PHE A 111 11.25 3.23 17.78
C PHE A 111 11.43 3.62 19.25
N LEU A 112 10.35 3.61 20.04
CA LEU A 112 10.42 3.88 21.48
C LEU A 112 11.28 2.85 22.21
N LYS A 113 11.19 1.57 21.82
CA LYS A 113 12.05 0.52 22.38
C LYS A 113 13.53 0.77 22.09
N LEU A 114 13.88 1.08 20.84
CA LEU A 114 15.26 1.43 20.47
C LEU A 114 15.77 2.62 21.27
N ARG A 115 14.93 3.65 21.44
CA ARG A 115 15.30 4.82 22.23
C ARG A 115 15.52 4.49 23.72
N MET A 116 14.72 3.59 24.28
CA MET A 116 14.93 3.11 25.65
C MET A 116 16.25 2.33 25.78
N GLU A 117 16.57 1.44 24.84
CA GLU A 117 17.84 0.71 24.86
C GLU A 117 19.05 1.66 24.72
N GLU A 118 18.96 2.68 23.87
CA GLU A 118 20.01 3.71 23.73
C GLU A 118 20.24 4.46 25.05
N LEU A 119 19.16 4.90 25.69
CA LEU A 119 19.23 5.58 26.98
C LEU A 119 19.77 4.66 28.07
N GLN A 120 19.38 3.39 28.08
CA GLN A 120 19.87 2.38 29.02
C GLN A 120 21.39 2.21 28.90
N VAL A 121 21.90 2.06 27.66
CA VAL A 121 23.34 1.97 27.41
C VAL A 121 24.06 3.23 27.89
N LEU A 122 23.49 4.42 27.66
CA LEU A 122 24.07 5.68 28.13
C LEU A 122 24.13 5.75 29.66
N THR A 123 23.05 5.39 30.35
CA THR A 123 23.00 5.43 31.82
C THR A 123 23.90 4.38 32.46
N ASP A 124 24.03 3.21 31.84
CA ASP A 124 24.90 2.13 32.33
C ASP A 124 26.39 2.45 32.08
N THR A 125 26.69 3.12 30.96
CA THR A 125 28.06 3.53 30.61
C THR A 125 28.50 4.72 31.45
N TYR A 126 27.66 5.76 31.54
CA TYR A 126 27.96 7.03 32.19
C TYR A 126 27.19 7.17 33.51
N THR A 127 27.56 6.34 34.48
CA THR A 127 27.07 6.49 35.85
C THR A 127 27.52 7.82 36.45
N ALA A 128 26.78 8.34 37.45
CA ALA A 128 27.08 9.61 38.10
C ALA A 128 28.53 9.68 38.62
N GLU A 129 29.01 8.58 39.22
CA GLU A 129 30.40 8.46 39.69
C GLU A 129 31.41 8.57 38.54
N LYS A 130 31.22 7.81 37.46
CA LYS A 130 32.11 7.86 36.29
C LYS A 130 32.13 9.26 35.67
N VAL A 131 30.97 9.90 35.55
CA VAL A 131 30.85 11.26 35.03
C VAL A 131 31.63 12.25 35.90
N GLU A 132 31.57 12.13 37.22
CA GLU A 132 32.30 13.01 38.13
C GLU A 132 33.82 12.79 38.06
N ILE A 133 34.26 11.53 37.96
CA ILE A 133 35.66 11.20 37.70
C ILE A 133 36.13 11.80 36.36
N HIS A 134 35.35 11.66 35.29
CA HIS A 134 35.67 12.26 33.99
C HIS A 134 35.76 13.79 34.06
N LYS A 135 34.93 14.46 34.86
CA LYS A 135 35.04 15.91 35.09
C LYS A 135 36.32 16.28 35.83
N HIS A 136 36.72 15.52 36.85
CA HIS A 136 37.98 15.75 37.56
C HIS A 136 39.19 15.55 36.65
N ILE A 137 39.21 14.47 35.86
CA ILE A 137 40.27 14.22 34.87
C ILE A 137 40.34 15.38 33.88
N ARG A 138 39.20 15.82 33.33
CA ARG A 138 39.13 16.95 32.41
C ARG A 138 39.68 18.23 33.04
N SER A 139 39.25 18.56 34.25
CA SER A 139 39.68 19.77 34.96
C SER A 139 41.19 19.76 35.24
N SER A 140 41.74 18.60 35.62
CA SER A 140 43.18 18.43 35.85
C SER A 140 43.98 18.60 34.57
N LEU A 141 43.55 17.97 33.47
CA LEU A 141 44.20 18.12 32.16
C LEU A 141 44.12 19.55 31.65
N GLU A 142 42.99 20.22 31.80
CA GLU A 142 42.81 21.63 31.42
C GLU A 142 43.75 22.55 32.22
N ALA A 143 43.90 22.30 33.53
CA ALA A 143 44.84 23.03 34.37
C ALA A 143 46.30 22.80 33.95
N ALA A 144 46.68 21.54 33.69
CA ALA A 144 48.02 21.19 33.22
C ALA A 144 48.34 21.85 31.88
N VAL A 145 47.43 21.77 30.90
CA VAL A 145 47.56 22.44 29.60
C VAL A 145 47.69 23.95 29.75
N LYS A 146 46.96 24.55 30.70
CA LYS A 146 47.07 25.98 30.97
C LYS A 146 48.44 26.34 31.56
N SER A 147 48.95 25.56 32.51
CA SER A 147 50.29 25.76 33.09
C SER A 147 51.39 25.65 32.04
N GLU A 148 51.37 24.58 31.25
CA GLU A 148 52.31 24.36 30.14
C GLU A 148 52.28 25.50 29.12
N LYS A 149 51.09 26.00 28.76
CA LYS A 149 50.97 27.17 27.88
C LYS A 149 51.59 28.41 28.50
N THR A 150 51.42 28.63 29.80
CA THR A 150 52.04 29.78 30.49
C THR A 150 53.56 29.65 30.54
N GLU A 151 54.09 28.47 30.88
CA GLU A 151 55.54 28.21 30.91
C GLU A 151 56.19 28.32 29.53
N LEU A 152 55.52 27.80 28.50
CA LEU A 152 55.96 27.94 27.12
C LEU A 152 55.99 29.41 26.70
N SER A 153 54.96 30.20 27.06
CA SER A 153 54.93 31.62 26.74
C SER A 153 56.04 32.40 27.45
N ALA A 154 56.32 32.09 28.72
CA ALA A 154 57.40 32.70 29.49
C ALA A 154 58.77 32.35 28.90
N SER A 155 58.99 31.08 28.55
CA SER A 155 60.23 30.61 27.91
C SER A 155 60.45 31.28 26.56
N ARG A 156 59.41 31.44 25.74
CA ARG A 156 59.47 32.19 24.47
C ARG A 156 59.82 33.66 24.69
N GLN A 157 59.28 34.30 25.73
CA GLN A 157 59.60 35.68 26.04
C GLN A 157 61.07 35.85 26.48
N ILE A 158 61.59 34.92 27.27
CA ILE A 158 63.00 34.88 27.67
C ILE A 158 63.90 34.63 26.45
N LEU A 159 63.53 33.69 25.58
CA LEU A 159 64.30 33.45 24.35
C LEU A 159 64.35 34.72 23.48
N ALA A 160 63.21 35.40 23.31
CA ALA A 160 63.14 36.63 22.55
C ALA A 160 64.00 37.77 23.16
N SER A 161 64.14 37.82 24.49
CA SER A 161 65.02 38.82 25.12
C SER A 161 66.50 38.53 24.89
N TYR A 162 66.91 37.25 24.90
CA TYR A 162 68.27 36.86 24.52
C TYR A 162 68.55 37.11 23.03
N GLU A 163 67.59 36.83 22.15
CA GLU A 163 67.70 37.15 20.72
C GLU A 163 67.85 38.68 20.49
N PHE A 164 67.15 39.50 21.28
CA PHE A 164 67.29 40.96 21.23
C PHE A 164 68.67 41.46 21.67
N LEU A 165 69.28 40.82 22.68
CA LEU A 165 70.62 41.15 23.18
C LEU A 165 71.73 40.90 22.12
N GLY A 166 71.49 39.99 21.16
CA GLY A 166 72.29 39.86 19.94
C GLY A 166 73.79 39.62 20.15
N THR A 167 74.60 40.09 19.19
CA THR A 167 76.06 39.84 19.13
C THR A 167 76.84 40.37 20.33
N GLN A 168 76.32 41.41 21.01
CA GLN A 168 76.95 41.98 22.21
C GLN A 168 76.96 41.00 23.38
N PHE A 169 75.94 40.15 23.50
CA PHE A 169 75.89 39.11 24.52
C PHE A 169 76.82 37.94 24.19
N GLU A 170 76.95 37.56 22.91
CA GLU A 170 77.92 36.54 22.48
C GLU A 170 79.37 36.95 22.77
N GLU A 171 79.72 38.22 22.55
CA GLU A 171 81.03 38.77 22.90
C GLU A 171 81.26 38.72 24.42
N LEU A 172 80.29 39.15 25.21
CA LEU A 172 80.37 39.10 26.68
C LEU A 172 80.51 37.67 27.23
N VAL A 173 79.80 36.69 26.65
CA VAL A 173 79.91 35.28 27.05
C VAL A 173 81.29 34.70 26.70
N LYS A 174 81.88 35.11 25.56
CA LYS A 174 83.27 34.73 25.20
C LYS A 174 84.28 35.33 26.19
N GLU A 175 84.11 36.60 26.55
CA GLU A 175 84.98 37.23 27.55
C GLU A 175 84.87 36.56 28.92
N TYR A 176 83.64 36.26 29.38
CA TYR A 176 83.42 35.58 30.65
C TYR A 176 84.01 34.16 30.69
N THR A 177 83.86 33.39 29.61
CA THR A 177 84.45 32.04 29.53
C THR A 177 85.98 32.08 29.56
N GLN A 178 86.59 33.00 28.81
CA GLN A 178 88.04 33.21 28.88
C GLN A 178 88.51 33.60 30.28
N LEU A 179 87.77 34.48 30.98
CA LEU A 179 88.12 34.87 32.34
C LEU A 179 88.00 33.69 33.31
N ARG A 180 86.96 32.87 33.18
CA ARG A 180 86.72 31.69 34.01
C ARG A 180 87.82 30.65 33.82
N ASP A 181 88.22 30.40 32.58
CA ASP A 181 89.27 29.43 32.27
C ASP A 181 90.63 29.93 32.79
N LYS A 182 90.95 31.22 32.62
CA LYS A 182 92.14 31.83 33.27
C LYS A 182 92.12 31.71 34.79
N ILE A 183 90.96 31.91 35.43
CA ILE A 183 90.82 31.73 36.89
C ILE A 183 91.06 30.28 37.28
N LYS A 184 90.56 29.32 36.50
CA LYS A 184 90.77 27.89 36.73
C LYS A 184 92.24 27.51 36.57
N ASP A 185 92.90 27.99 35.51
CA ASP A 185 94.32 27.74 35.25
C ASP A 185 95.20 28.38 36.33
N ASN A 186 94.90 29.61 36.74
CA ASN A 186 95.60 30.27 37.85
C ASN A 186 95.39 29.53 39.17
N ARG A 187 94.17 29.06 39.45
CA ARG A 187 93.88 28.28 40.65
C ARG A 187 94.65 26.96 40.65
N TRP A 188 94.69 26.28 39.50
CA TRP A 188 95.48 25.07 39.30
C TRP A 188 96.98 25.34 39.51
N ALA A 189 97.51 26.43 38.94
CA ALA A 189 98.90 26.81 39.10
C ALA A 189 99.27 27.14 40.57
N ILE A 190 98.37 27.81 41.30
CA ILE A 190 98.56 28.08 42.74
C ILE A 190 98.54 26.78 43.55
N GLU A 191 97.60 25.87 43.27
CA GLU A 191 97.53 24.56 43.93
C GLU A 191 98.78 23.72 43.65
N GLU A 192 99.32 23.76 42.44
CA GLU A 192 100.54 23.02 42.09
C GLU A 192 101.79 23.63 42.71
N LEU A 193 101.92 24.96 42.68
CA LEU A 193 103.00 25.68 43.37
C LEU A 193 103.00 25.41 44.89
N SER A 194 101.81 25.32 45.49
CA SER A 194 101.67 24.99 46.92
C SER A 194 102.07 23.55 47.28
N LYS A 195 102.17 22.64 46.29
CA LYS A 195 102.68 21.27 46.48
C LYS A 195 104.19 21.14 46.25
N THR A 196 104.81 22.10 45.56
CA THR A 196 106.23 22.05 45.15
C THR A 196 107.17 22.93 45.99
N VAL A 197 106.67 23.60 47.02
CA VAL A 197 107.50 24.27 48.04
C VAL A 197 107.56 23.35 49.28
N PRO A 198 108.77 22.99 49.80
CA PRO A 198 108.91 22.18 51.01
C PRO A 198 108.42 22.88 52.28
#